data_AF-A0A2J5P8W2-F1
#
_entry.id   AF-A0A2J5P8W2-F1
#
_cell.length_a   1.000
_cell.length_b   1.000
_cell.length_c   1.000
_cell.angle_alpha   90.00
_cell.angle_beta   90.00
_cell.angle_gamma   90.00
#
_symmetry.space_group_name_H-M   'P 1'
#
loop_
_entity.id
_entity.type
_entity.pdbx_description
1 polymer ?
#
loop_
_entity_poly.entity_id
_entity_poly.type
_entity_poly.pdbx_seq_one_letter_code
_entity_poly.pdbx_strand_id
1 'polypeptide(L)'
;PPPGARQCSWKAIEIVKRAAEAAGAPAGSVDAISQLTLEATSELMHSKDVSLILATGGEGMVRAAYASGTPTISGGPGNGPAFIERSADIPHAVKDIITSKTFDNGVICASEQSIIVERCIYDEVHRELEAQGAYFMNESEAAKMAALLLRPNGTINPKVVGKTALYLSQMAGFCVPASTRVLIAAQTTVSHSNPYSREKLCPVLGLYVEEDWKAACHRVVELLTNEGLGHTLVIHTRNQDVIRQFCLEKPVNRILINTPAALGGIGATTNITPALTLGCGAVGGGSSSDNVGPMNLLNIRKVGYGVRSIDELRAPGSRPEPQPTIVSPAAGPNRSIFDDERFNAPATAATAAHPASADDRFASAAAVGADSEINEQNVERVIRQVLERLGK
;
A
#
# COMPACT_ATOMS: atom_id res chain seq x y z
N PRO A 1 -14.67 -12.47 -13.86
CA PRO A 1 -13.79 -13.39 -13.09
C PRO A 1 -12.56 -13.82 -13.91
N PRO A 2 -11.36 -13.95 -13.32
CA PRO A 2 -10.23 -14.55 -14.01
C PRO A 2 -10.54 -16.01 -14.40
N PRO A 3 -10.21 -16.48 -15.60
CA PRO A 3 -10.52 -17.86 -16.03
C PRO A 3 -9.99 -18.94 -15.05
N GLY A 4 -8.78 -18.73 -14.51
CA GLY A 4 -8.16 -19.66 -13.55
C GLY A 4 -8.80 -19.69 -12.15
N ALA A 5 -9.66 -18.70 -11.83
CA ALA A 5 -10.36 -18.58 -10.56
C ALA A 5 -11.90 -18.62 -10.74
N ARG A 6 -12.38 -19.17 -11.85
CA ARG A 6 -13.80 -19.13 -12.25
C ARG A 6 -14.73 -19.63 -11.15
N GLN A 7 -14.51 -20.86 -10.67
CA GLN A 7 -15.45 -21.53 -9.78
C GLN A 7 -15.55 -20.82 -8.41
N CYS A 8 -14.41 -20.50 -7.79
CA CYS A 8 -14.39 -19.82 -6.49
C CYS A 8 -14.94 -18.39 -6.60
N SER A 9 -14.61 -17.65 -7.66
CA SER A 9 -15.15 -16.31 -7.90
C SER A 9 -16.67 -16.34 -8.04
N TRP A 10 -17.18 -17.27 -8.85
CA TRP A 10 -18.63 -17.45 -9.01
C TRP A 10 -19.32 -17.82 -7.70
N LYS A 11 -18.70 -18.69 -6.90
CA LYS A 11 -19.27 -19.07 -5.61
C LYS A 11 -19.32 -17.89 -4.63
N ALA A 12 -18.28 -17.06 -4.59
CA ALA A 12 -18.26 -15.86 -3.76
C ALA A 12 -19.36 -14.88 -4.17
N ILE A 13 -19.51 -14.61 -5.47
CA ILE A 13 -20.54 -13.72 -6.01
C ILE A 13 -21.93 -14.25 -5.69
N GLU A 14 -22.17 -15.56 -5.85
CA GLU A 14 -23.43 -16.20 -5.50
C GLU A 14 -23.78 -16.04 -4.02
N ILE A 15 -22.80 -16.21 -3.12
CA ILE A 15 -23.01 -16.04 -1.67
C ILE A 15 -23.41 -14.59 -1.36
N VAL A 16 -22.68 -13.61 -1.88
CA VAL A 16 -22.96 -12.18 -1.66
C VAL A 16 -24.32 -11.81 -2.25
N LYS A 17 -24.63 -12.24 -3.49
CA LYS A 17 -25.91 -11.99 -4.16
C LYS A 17 -27.08 -12.51 -3.34
N ARG A 18 -27.03 -13.78 -2.90
CA ARG A 18 -28.10 -14.39 -2.09
C ARG A 18 -28.29 -13.68 -0.75
N ALA A 19 -27.20 -13.31 -0.08
CA ALA A 19 -27.27 -12.59 1.19
C ALA A 19 -27.89 -11.19 1.02
N ALA A 20 -27.50 -10.46 -0.04
CA ALA A 20 -28.04 -9.14 -0.35
C ALA A 20 -29.55 -9.21 -0.67
N GLU A 21 -29.96 -10.14 -1.54
CA GLU A 21 -31.37 -10.34 -1.90
C GLU A 21 -32.22 -10.76 -0.68
N ALA A 22 -31.71 -11.65 0.17
CA ALA A 22 -32.37 -12.06 1.41
C ALA A 22 -32.54 -10.90 2.40
N ALA A 23 -31.66 -9.89 2.35
CA ALA A 23 -31.75 -8.66 3.15
C ALA A 23 -32.62 -7.56 2.49
N GLY A 24 -33.22 -7.82 1.31
CA GLY A 24 -34.11 -6.90 0.61
C GLY A 24 -33.48 -6.10 -0.53
N ALA A 25 -32.23 -6.39 -0.92
CA ALA A 25 -31.64 -5.77 -2.11
C ALA A 25 -32.39 -6.20 -3.38
N PRO A 26 -32.56 -5.31 -4.38
CA PRO A 26 -33.19 -5.67 -5.65
C PRO A 26 -32.43 -6.79 -6.37
N ALA A 27 -33.15 -7.71 -6.99
CA ALA A 27 -32.56 -8.78 -7.79
C ALA A 27 -31.64 -8.21 -8.89
N GLY A 28 -30.46 -8.80 -9.05
CA GLY A 28 -29.45 -8.35 -10.04
C GLY A 28 -28.56 -7.19 -9.58
N SER A 29 -28.70 -6.69 -8.34
CA SER A 29 -27.80 -5.66 -7.79
C SER A 29 -26.34 -6.13 -7.65
N VAL A 30 -26.11 -7.44 -7.56
CA VAL A 30 -24.79 -8.09 -7.56
C VAL A 30 -24.83 -9.19 -8.60
N ASP A 31 -23.96 -9.12 -9.60
CA ASP A 31 -23.89 -10.14 -10.66
C ASP A 31 -22.50 -10.22 -11.30
N ALA A 32 -22.31 -11.16 -12.23
CA ALA A 32 -21.07 -11.36 -12.96
C ALA A 32 -21.29 -11.89 -14.38
N ILE A 33 -20.34 -11.62 -15.28
CA ILE A 33 -20.36 -12.16 -16.64
C ILE A 33 -20.15 -13.69 -16.64
N SER A 34 -21.08 -14.43 -17.24
CA SER A 34 -21.03 -15.91 -17.34
C SER A 34 -20.07 -16.39 -18.45
N GLN A 35 -19.94 -15.59 -19.51
CA GLN A 35 -19.00 -15.78 -20.61
C GLN A 35 -17.67 -15.10 -20.30
N LEU A 36 -16.65 -15.88 -19.94
CA LEU A 36 -15.32 -15.38 -19.56
C LEU A 36 -14.40 -15.25 -20.78
N THR A 37 -14.76 -14.36 -21.70
CA THR A 37 -13.92 -14.04 -22.88
C THR A 37 -13.41 -12.61 -22.84
N LEU A 38 -12.41 -12.31 -23.66
CA LEU A 38 -11.88 -10.95 -23.79
C LEU A 38 -12.93 -10.01 -24.37
N GLU A 39 -13.72 -10.48 -25.33
CA GLU A 39 -14.81 -9.73 -25.97
C GLU A 39 -15.89 -9.38 -24.95
N ALA A 40 -16.31 -10.33 -24.11
CA ALA A 40 -17.30 -10.07 -23.06
C ALA A 40 -16.78 -9.06 -22.02
N THR A 41 -15.49 -9.13 -21.67
CA THR A 41 -14.88 -8.14 -20.77
C THR A 41 -14.80 -6.76 -21.43
N SER A 42 -14.43 -6.71 -22.70
CA SER A 42 -14.37 -5.47 -23.48
C SER A 42 -15.75 -4.83 -23.62
N GLU A 43 -16.77 -5.61 -23.94
CA GLU A 43 -18.16 -5.14 -24.04
C GLU A 43 -18.63 -4.55 -22.71
N LEU A 44 -18.36 -5.23 -21.59
CA LEU A 44 -18.70 -4.70 -20.26
C LEU A 44 -17.99 -3.36 -19.99
N MET A 45 -16.68 -3.27 -20.27
CA MET A 45 -15.92 -2.04 -20.03
C MET A 45 -16.39 -0.85 -20.87
N HIS A 46 -16.83 -1.07 -22.11
CA HIS A 46 -17.27 -0.01 -23.03
C HIS A 46 -18.78 0.26 -22.99
N SER A 47 -19.55 -0.51 -22.21
CA SER A 47 -20.99 -0.34 -22.10
C SER A 47 -21.33 1.03 -21.49
N LYS A 48 -22.29 1.73 -22.11
CA LYS A 48 -22.77 3.04 -21.65
C LYS A 48 -23.51 2.97 -20.31
N ASP A 49 -23.91 1.78 -19.88
CA ASP A 49 -24.61 1.56 -18.61
C ASP A 49 -23.64 1.39 -17.43
N VAL A 50 -22.34 1.21 -17.70
CA VAL A 50 -21.31 1.11 -16.66
C VAL A 50 -20.87 2.51 -16.25
N SER A 51 -21.08 2.85 -14.99
CA SER A 51 -20.72 4.18 -14.45
C SER A 51 -19.26 4.28 -14.00
N LEU A 52 -18.66 3.16 -13.59
CA LEU A 52 -17.31 3.09 -13.01
C LEU A 52 -16.73 1.69 -13.18
N ILE A 53 -15.43 1.61 -13.47
CA ILE A 53 -14.66 0.35 -13.47
C ILE A 53 -13.69 0.36 -12.28
N LEU A 54 -13.73 -0.70 -11.46
CA LEU A 54 -12.68 -1.00 -10.48
C LEU A 54 -11.71 -2.04 -11.09
N ALA A 55 -10.59 -1.56 -11.63
CA ALA A 55 -9.62 -2.40 -12.32
C ALA A 55 -8.52 -2.90 -11.37
N THR A 56 -8.69 -4.11 -10.83
CA THR A 56 -7.65 -4.82 -10.06
C THR A 56 -7.11 -5.97 -10.89
N GLY A 57 -5.90 -5.82 -11.43
CA GLY A 57 -5.27 -6.83 -12.27
C GLY A 57 -3.97 -6.33 -12.88
N GLY A 58 -3.37 -7.13 -13.76
CA GLY A 58 -2.13 -6.76 -14.43
C GLY A 58 -2.28 -5.55 -15.37
N GLU A 59 -1.14 -4.96 -15.73
CA GLU A 59 -1.05 -3.71 -16.51
C GLU A 59 -1.92 -3.68 -17.78
N GLY A 60 -1.99 -4.81 -18.50
CA GLY A 60 -2.81 -4.91 -19.71
C GLY A 60 -4.31 -4.70 -19.47
N MET A 61 -4.83 -5.22 -18.35
CA MET A 61 -6.24 -5.04 -17.96
C MET A 61 -6.51 -3.60 -17.51
N VAL A 62 -5.59 -3.02 -16.73
CA VAL A 62 -5.69 -1.64 -16.27
C VAL A 62 -5.68 -0.68 -17.46
N ARG A 63 -4.76 -0.88 -18.41
CA ARG A 63 -4.70 -0.07 -19.64
C ARG A 63 -5.98 -0.17 -20.47
N ALA A 64 -6.53 -1.37 -20.61
CA ALA A 64 -7.80 -1.59 -21.31
C ALA A 64 -8.97 -0.86 -20.62
N ALA A 65 -9.02 -0.90 -19.28
CA ALA A 65 -10.05 -0.20 -18.51
C ALA A 65 -9.98 1.33 -18.73
N TYR A 66 -8.79 1.95 -18.63
CA TYR A 66 -8.66 3.39 -18.91
C TYR A 66 -8.95 3.76 -20.38
N ALA A 67 -8.63 2.88 -21.32
CA ALA A 67 -8.91 3.10 -22.74
C ALA A 67 -10.40 2.95 -23.10
N SER A 68 -11.23 2.41 -22.21
CA SER A 68 -12.65 2.14 -22.49
C SER A 68 -13.52 3.39 -22.63
N GLY A 69 -13.05 4.54 -22.15
CA GLY A 69 -13.84 5.76 -22.02
C GLY A 69 -14.70 5.83 -20.75
N THR A 70 -14.82 4.74 -20.01
CA THR A 70 -15.53 4.68 -18.73
C THR A 70 -14.61 5.14 -17.58
N PRO A 71 -15.10 5.97 -16.64
CA PRO A 71 -14.34 6.33 -15.44
C PRO A 71 -13.77 5.07 -14.76
N THR A 72 -12.49 5.10 -14.43
CA THR A 72 -11.78 3.93 -13.90
C THR A 72 -10.99 4.31 -12.65
N ILE A 73 -11.08 3.48 -11.63
CA ILE A 73 -10.14 3.44 -10.49
C ILE A 73 -9.39 2.14 -10.59
N SER A 74 -8.07 2.20 -10.55
CA SER A 74 -7.21 1.03 -10.72
C SER A 74 -6.20 0.90 -9.60
N GLY A 75 -5.79 -0.34 -9.34
CA GLY A 75 -4.49 -0.58 -8.75
C GLY A 75 -3.37 -0.45 -9.78
N GLY A 76 -2.16 -0.78 -9.34
CA GLY A 76 -0.96 -0.90 -10.18
C GLY A 76 -0.07 -2.04 -9.67
N PRO A 77 1.03 -2.35 -10.37
CA PRO A 77 1.96 -3.37 -9.91
C PRO A 77 2.60 -2.94 -8.58
N GLY A 78 2.84 -3.90 -7.69
CA GLY A 78 3.43 -3.67 -6.39
C GLY A 78 4.87 -4.17 -6.34
N ASN A 79 5.84 -3.25 -6.41
CA ASN A 79 7.27 -3.56 -6.30
C ASN A 79 7.90 -3.04 -5.00
N GLY A 80 7.19 -3.17 -3.88
CA GLY A 80 7.55 -2.48 -2.65
C GLY A 80 8.91 -2.93 -2.08
N PRO A 81 9.90 -2.03 -1.95
CA PRO A 81 11.12 -2.33 -1.21
C PRO A 81 10.88 -2.24 0.30
N ALA A 82 11.63 -3.04 1.06
CA ALA A 82 11.68 -3.01 2.51
C ALA A 82 13.05 -2.52 2.97
N PHE A 83 13.12 -1.30 3.47
CA PHE A 83 14.36 -0.74 4.00
C PHE A 83 14.51 -1.04 5.49
N ILE A 84 15.57 -1.75 5.89
CA ILE A 84 15.96 -1.96 7.28
C ILE A 84 17.11 -1.01 7.59
N GLU A 85 16.80 0.04 8.35
CA GLU A 85 17.76 1.06 8.78
C GLU A 85 18.46 0.64 10.08
N ARG A 86 19.67 1.15 10.33
CA ARG A 86 20.56 0.75 11.44
C ARG A 86 19.94 0.81 12.84
N SER A 87 18.90 1.62 13.06
CA SER A 87 18.21 1.72 14.36
C SER A 87 17.02 0.76 14.50
N ALA A 88 16.71 -0.01 13.47
CA ALA A 88 15.59 -0.94 13.44
C ALA A 88 15.67 -1.98 14.56
N ASP A 89 14.50 -2.50 14.94
CA ASP A 89 14.41 -3.77 15.64
C ASP A 89 14.57 -4.91 14.61
N ILE A 90 15.77 -5.46 14.48
CA ILE A 90 16.09 -6.44 13.42
C ILE A 90 15.23 -7.71 13.52
N PRO A 91 15.08 -8.36 14.69
CA PRO A 91 14.20 -9.52 14.83
C PRO A 91 12.75 -9.24 14.43
N HIS A 92 12.20 -8.09 14.83
CA HIS A 92 10.85 -7.69 14.45
C HIS A 92 10.75 -7.38 12.95
N ALA A 93 11.71 -6.66 12.38
CA ALA A 93 11.73 -6.30 10.96
C ALA A 93 11.77 -7.54 10.07
N VAL A 94 12.64 -8.50 10.38
CA VAL A 94 12.73 -9.76 9.65
C VAL A 94 11.43 -10.57 9.80
N LYS A 95 10.86 -10.63 11.00
CA LYS A 95 9.59 -11.31 11.25
C LYS A 95 8.45 -10.73 10.41
N ASP A 96 8.34 -9.40 10.35
CA ASP A 96 7.33 -8.71 9.56
C ASP A 96 7.50 -9.00 8.08
N ILE A 97 8.71 -8.83 7.55
CA ILE A 97 9.02 -9.07 6.14
C ILE A 97 8.70 -10.52 5.75
N ILE A 98 9.15 -11.52 6.53
CA ILE A 98 8.88 -12.92 6.20
C ILE A 98 7.39 -13.23 6.35
N THR A 99 6.72 -12.73 7.40
CA THR A 99 5.27 -12.93 7.60
C THR A 99 4.47 -12.37 6.44
N SER A 100 4.76 -11.14 6.04
CA SER A 100 4.15 -10.46 4.90
C SER A 100 4.42 -11.19 3.59
N LYS A 101 5.69 -11.49 3.29
CA LYS A 101 6.10 -12.12 2.03
C LYS A 101 5.54 -13.53 1.85
N THR A 102 5.35 -14.25 2.95
CA THR A 102 4.87 -15.64 2.94
C THR A 102 3.36 -15.75 3.13
N PHE A 103 2.68 -14.66 3.48
CA PHE A 103 1.22 -14.60 3.54
C PHE A 103 0.61 -14.90 2.18
N ASP A 104 -0.26 -15.92 2.12
CA ASP A 104 -0.82 -16.47 0.89
C ASP A 104 0.23 -16.69 -0.21
N ASN A 105 1.43 -17.13 0.18
CA ASN A 105 2.59 -17.32 -0.69
C ASN A 105 2.96 -16.07 -1.52
N GLY A 106 2.76 -14.87 -0.99
CA GLY A 106 3.26 -13.63 -1.57
C GLY A 106 2.45 -13.08 -2.74
N VAL A 107 1.17 -13.45 -2.87
CA VAL A 107 0.28 -12.98 -3.97
C VAL A 107 -0.28 -11.57 -3.74
N ILE A 108 -0.16 -11.01 -2.54
CA ILE A 108 -0.61 -9.65 -2.24
C ILE A 108 0.38 -8.65 -2.85
N CYS A 109 -0.11 -7.73 -3.68
CA CYS A 109 0.72 -6.74 -4.39
C CYS A 109 1.49 -5.82 -3.43
N ALA A 110 0.95 -5.51 -2.26
CA ALA A 110 1.64 -4.72 -1.24
C ALA A 110 2.80 -5.46 -0.56
N SER A 111 2.96 -6.78 -0.78
CA SER A 111 4.08 -7.54 -0.19
C SER A 111 5.43 -7.07 -0.72
N GLU A 112 6.44 -7.22 0.12
CA GLU A 112 7.82 -6.85 -0.16
C GLU A 112 8.31 -7.59 -1.41
N GLN A 113 9.07 -6.90 -2.25
CA GLN A 113 9.76 -7.49 -3.39
C GLN A 113 11.28 -7.47 -3.22
N SER A 114 11.79 -6.60 -2.36
CA SER A 114 13.21 -6.52 -2.03
C SER A 114 13.43 -6.12 -0.58
N ILE A 115 14.57 -6.52 -0.03
CA ILE A 115 15.12 -6.02 1.23
C ILE A 115 16.30 -5.12 0.86
N ILE A 116 16.36 -3.95 1.48
CA ILE A 116 17.50 -3.04 1.42
C ILE A 116 18.00 -2.89 2.85
N VAL A 117 19.29 -3.11 3.07
CA VAL A 117 19.89 -3.06 4.41
C VAL A 117 21.17 -2.24 4.39
N GLU A 118 21.43 -1.49 5.45
CA GLU A 118 22.69 -0.78 5.60
C GLU A 118 23.85 -1.75 5.89
N ARG A 119 25.01 -1.50 5.27
CA ARG A 119 26.20 -2.36 5.42
C ARG A 119 26.58 -2.61 6.87
N CYS A 120 26.44 -1.60 7.74
CA CYS A 120 26.81 -1.70 9.15
C CYS A 120 25.98 -2.71 9.97
N ILE A 121 24.80 -3.12 9.49
CA ILE A 121 23.92 -4.10 10.16
C ILE A 121 23.66 -5.35 9.31
N TYR A 122 24.31 -5.49 8.14
CA TYR A 122 24.06 -6.59 7.20
C TYR A 122 24.25 -7.97 7.84
N ASP A 123 25.35 -8.19 8.57
CA ASP A 123 25.66 -9.50 9.17
C ASP A 123 24.65 -9.92 10.25
N GLU A 124 24.03 -8.95 10.94
CA GLU A 124 22.97 -9.22 11.91
C GLU A 124 21.66 -9.56 11.20
N VAL A 125 21.27 -8.77 10.20
CA VAL A 125 20.08 -9.02 9.38
C VAL A 125 20.17 -10.35 8.62
N HIS A 126 21.34 -10.69 8.07
CA HIS A 126 21.55 -11.96 7.36
C HIS A 126 21.31 -13.16 8.28
N ARG A 127 21.93 -13.17 9.47
CA ARG A 127 21.76 -14.24 10.46
C ARG A 127 20.32 -14.35 10.91
N GLU A 128 19.65 -13.22 11.13
CA GLU A 128 18.25 -13.21 11.56
C GLU A 128 17.32 -13.74 10.45
N LEU A 129 17.56 -13.37 9.18
CA LEU A 129 16.83 -13.90 8.03
C LEU A 129 16.96 -15.43 7.95
N GLU A 130 18.18 -15.97 8.05
CA GLU A 130 18.41 -17.42 8.08
C GLU A 130 17.71 -18.09 9.26
N ALA A 131 17.83 -17.52 10.46
CA ALA A 131 17.22 -18.03 11.68
C ALA A 131 15.68 -18.12 11.58
N GLN A 132 15.06 -17.22 10.81
CA GLN A 132 13.61 -17.20 10.61
C GLN A 132 13.15 -17.92 9.32
N GLY A 133 14.04 -18.65 8.66
CA GLY A 133 13.72 -19.58 7.56
C GLY A 133 13.90 -19.01 6.15
N ALA A 134 14.66 -17.93 5.98
CA ALA A 134 15.13 -17.52 4.66
C ALA A 134 16.25 -18.43 4.16
N TYR A 135 16.28 -18.67 2.85
CA TYR A 135 17.38 -19.38 2.19
C TYR A 135 18.06 -18.45 1.18
N PHE A 136 19.35 -18.19 1.38
CA PHE A 136 20.17 -17.40 0.48
C PHE A 136 20.65 -18.26 -0.69
N MET A 137 20.14 -17.98 -1.88
CA MET A 137 20.53 -18.67 -3.10
C MET A 137 21.94 -18.27 -3.51
N ASN A 138 22.74 -19.25 -3.93
CA ASN A 138 24.00 -18.95 -4.63
C ASN A 138 23.74 -18.44 -6.06
N GLU A 139 24.79 -17.98 -6.75
CA GLU A 139 24.68 -17.42 -8.10
C GLU A 139 24.02 -18.37 -9.12
N SER A 140 24.31 -19.68 -9.04
CA SER A 140 23.74 -20.68 -9.96
C SER A 140 22.26 -20.91 -9.70
N GLU A 141 21.86 -21.02 -8.42
CA GLU A 141 20.47 -21.17 -8.00
C GLU A 141 19.66 -19.92 -8.36
N ALA A 142 20.23 -18.73 -8.12
CA ALA A 142 19.62 -17.47 -8.47
C ALA A 142 19.45 -17.32 -10.00
N ALA A 143 20.42 -17.77 -10.81
CA ALA A 143 20.27 -17.76 -12.27
C ALA A 143 19.13 -18.69 -12.75
N LYS A 144 19.03 -19.90 -12.18
CA LYS A 144 17.95 -20.85 -12.48
C LYS A 144 16.58 -20.31 -12.09
N MET A 145 16.47 -19.71 -10.90
CA MET A 145 15.24 -19.10 -10.42
C MET A 145 14.82 -17.89 -11.26
N ALA A 146 15.78 -17.02 -11.63
CA ALA A 146 15.52 -15.85 -12.47
C ALA A 146 14.88 -16.23 -13.82
N ALA A 147 15.36 -17.33 -14.43
CA ALA A 147 14.80 -17.85 -15.68
C ALA A 147 13.34 -18.34 -15.57
N LEU A 148 12.83 -18.57 -14.36
CA LEU A 148 11.44 -18.95 -14.12
C LEU A 148 10.52 -17.78 -13.81
N LEU A 149 11.03 -16.72 -13.18
CA LEU A 149 10.21 -15.62 -12.65
C LEU A 149 9.50 -14.83 -13.75
N LEU A 150 10.21 -14.55 -14.85
CA LEU A 150 9.68 -13.82 -15.99
C LEU A 150 9.60 -14.70 -17.24
N ARG A 151 8.60 -14.42 -18.07
CA ARG A 151 8.49 -14.97 -19.43
C ARG A 151 9.45 -14.23 -20.38
N PRO A 152 9.72 -14.79 -21.58
CA PRO A 152 10.57 -14.13 -22.57
C PRO A 152 10.10 -12.74 -23.01
N ASN A 153 8.80 -12.47 -22.92
CA ASN A 153 8.21 -11.15 -23.20
C ASN A 153 8.30 -10.17 -22.01
N GLY A 154 9.01 -10.53 -20.94
CA GLY A 154 9.20 -9.71 -19.76
C GLY A 154 8.02 -9.66 -18.78
N THR A 155 6.94 -10.40 -18.99
CA THR A 155 5.82 -10.44 -18.02
C THR A 155 6.02 -11.54 -16.98
N ILE A 156 5.40 -11.39 -15.81
CA ILE A 156 5.45 -12.41 -14.74
C ILE A 156 4.99 -13.76 -15.29
N ASN A 157 5.71 -14.82 -14.93
CA ASN A 157 5.31 -16.18 -15.23
C ASN A 157 4.21 -16.65 -14.27
N PRO A 158 2.95 -16.84 -14.71
CA PRO A 158 1.86 -17.20 -13.81
C PRO A 158 2.04 -18.59 -13.18
N LYS A 159 2.97 -19.42 -13.66
CA LYS A 159 3.27 -20.71 -13.03
C LYS A 159 3.98 -20.56 -11.68
N VAL A 160 4.66 -19.43 -11.42
CA VAL A 160 5.36 -19.18 -10.15
C VAL A 160 4.48 -18.50 -9.11
N VAL A 161 3.41 -17.82 -9.54
CA VAL A 161 2.55 -17.00 -8.68
C VAL A 161 1.89 -17.86 -7.59
N GLY A 162 2.01 -17.42 -6.34
CA GLY A 162 1.41 -18.07 -5.16
C GLY A 162 1.92 -19.48 -4.86
N LYS A 163 3.10 -19.85 -5.39
CA LYS A 163 3.77 -21.13 -5.06
C LYS A 163 4.71 -20.95 -3.88
N THR A 164 4.89 -22.00 -3.09
CA THR A 164 5.80 -22.00 -1.95
C THR A 164 7.28 -21.95 -2.40
N ALA A 165 8.17 -21.50 -1.52
CA ALA A 165 9.61 -21.49 -1.78
C ALA A 165 10.15 -22.87 -2.18
N LEU A 166 9.68 -23.93 -1.50
CA LEU A 166 10.02 -25.33 -1.80
C LEU A 166 9.60 -25.74 -3.23
N TYR A 167 8.38 -25.40 -3.63
CA TYR A 167 7.88 -25.74 -4.96
C TYR A 167 8.70 -25.01 -6.03
N LEU A 168 9.02 -23.75 -5.80
CA LEU A 168 9.80 -22.93 -6.73
C LEU A 168 11.24 -23.43 -6.87
N SER A 169 11.91 -23.81 -5.78
CA SER A 169 13.27 -24.35 -5.85
C SER A 169 13.31 -25.64 -6.66
N GLN A 170 12.36 -26.56 -6.41
CA GLN A 170 12.22 -27.80 -7.16
C GLN A 170 11.95 -27.54 -8.63
N MET A 171 11.05 -26.60 -8.93
CA MET A 171 10.75 -26.19 -10.31
C MET A 171 11.98 -25.59 -11.01
N ALA A 172 12.85 -24.89 -10.27
CA ALA A 172 14.11 -24.35 -10.77
C ALA A 172 15.24 -25.39 -10.85
N GLY A 173 15.05 -26.61 -10.33
CA GLY A 173 16.05 -27.67 -10.38
C GLY A 173 17.14 -27.54 -9.31
N PHE A 174 16.76 -27.12 -8.10
CA PHE A 174 17.59 -27.22 -6.89
C PHE A 174 16.73 -27.50 -5.65
N CYS A 175 17.39 -27.94 -4.57
CA CYS A 175 16.72 -28.31 -3.33
C CYS A 175 17.10 -27.33 -2.22
N VAL A 176 16.15 -27.03 -1.35
CA VAL A 176 16.35 -26.24 -0.13
C VAL A 176 15.79 -27.01 1.08
N PRO A 177 16.18 -26.69 2.31
CA PRO A 177 15.62 -27.31 3.51
C PRO A 177 14.09 -27.22 3.57
N ALA A 178 13.41 -28.25 4.11
CA ALA A 178 11.95 -28.28 4.21
C ALA A 178 11.35 -27.15 5.05
N SER A 179 12.14 -26.52 5.93
CA SER A 179 11.76 -25.37 6.73
C SER A 179 11.86 -24.03 5.98
N THR A 180 12.37 -24.01 4.74
CA THR A 180 12.53 -22.76 3.98
C THR A 180 11.19 -22.11 3.68
N ARG A 181 11.05 -20.85 4.10
CA ARG A 181 9.85 -20.04 3.95
C ARG A 181 9.96 -19.06 2.77
N VAL A 182 11.15 -18.48 2.56
CA VAL A 182 11.41 -17.47 1.51
C VAL A 182 12.79 -17.70 0.89
N LEU A 183 12.92 -17.43 -0.41
CA LEU A 183 14.20 -17.47 -1.13
C LEU A 183 14.75 -16.04 -1.30
N ILE A 184 16.04 -15.86 -1.07
CA ILE A 184 16.72 -14.56 -1.19
C ILE A 184 17.81 -14.65 -2.26
N ALA A 185 17.82 -13.68 -3.18
CA ALA A 185 18.91 -13.45 -4.11
C ALA A 185 19.61 -12.14 -3.75
N ALA A 186 20.93 -12.17 -3.49
CA ALA A 186 21.71 -10.94 -3.36
C ALA A 186 21.78 -10.21 -4.72
N GLN A 187 21.57 -8.89 -4.73
CA GLN A 187 21.45 -8.07 -5.93
C GLN A 187 22.23 -6.76 -5.80
N THR A 188 22.70 -6.25 -6.94
CA THR A 188 23.43 -4.97 -7.04
C THR A 188 22.87 -4.03 -8.10
N THR A 189 22.02 -4.56 -9.01
CA THR A 189 21.47 -3.83 -10.15
C THR A 189 19.95 -3.80 -10.12
N VAL A 190 19.38 -2.77 -10.73
CA VAL A 190 17.94 -2.62 -10.95
C VAL A 190 17.71 -2.42 -12.44
N SER A 191 16.83 -3.22 -13.03
CA SER A 191 16.47 -3.10 -14.43
C SER A 191 15.21 -3.91 -14.76
N HIS A 192 14.53 -3.56 -15.86
CA HIS A 192 13.42 -4.35 -16.35
C HIS A 192 13.81 -5.79 -16.77
N SER A 193 15.09 -6.01 -17.06
CA SER A 193 15.66 -7.31 -17.39
C SER A 193 16.11 -8.12 -16.18
N ASN A 194 16.25 -7.50 -15.00
CA ASN A 194 16.58 -8.19 -13.76
C ASN A 194 15.30 -8.57 -13.01
N PRO A 195 14.90 -9.87 -12.98
CA PRO A 195 13.67 -10.32 -12.33
C PRO A 195 13.60 -10.02 -10.83
N TYR A 196 14.75 -9.95 -10.15
CA TYR A 196 14.78 -9.72 -8.71
C TYR A 196 14.41 -8.29 -8.32
N SER A 197 14.60 -7.35 -9.25
CA SER A 197 14.30 -5.92 -9.07
C SER A 197 12.85 -5.54 -9.44
N ARG A 198 12.00 -6.54 -9.70
CA ARG A 198 10.62 -6.41 -10.20
C ARG A 198 9.60 -7.13 -9.32
N GLU A 199 8.32 -6.97 -9.63
CA GLU A 199 7.25 -7.72 -8.97
C GLU A 199 7.32 -9.22 -9.29
N LYS A 200 7.23 -10.08 -8.26
CA LYS A 200 7.40 -11.53 -8.36
C LYS A 200 6.19 -12.36 -7.93
N LEU A 201 5.28 -11.80 -7.13
CA LEU A 201 4.04 -12.44 -6.61
C LEU A 201 4.22 -13.87 -6.07
N CYS A 202 5.38 -14.14 -5.47
CA CYS A 202 5.76 -15.42 -4.88
C CYS A 202 6.83 -15.17 -3.79
N PRO A 203 7.16 -16.13 -2.90
CA PRO A 203 8.05 -15.93 -1.76
C PRO A 203 9.54 -15.92 -2.17
N VAL A 204 9.90 -14.96 -3.02
CA VAL A 204 11.25 -14.67 -3.49
C VAL A 204 11.52 -13.17 -3.29
N LEU A 205 12.68 -12.83 -2.73
CA LEU A 205 13.11 -11.46 -2.46
C LEU A 205 14.48 -11.19 -3.10
N GLY A 206 14.65 -9.99 -3.68
CA GLY A 206 15.99 -9.44 -3.92
C GLY A 206 16.53 -8.83 -2.63
N LEU A 207 17.85 -8.90 -2.39
CA LEU A 207 18.49 -8.24 -1.26
C LEU A 207 19.61 -7.31 -1.74
N TYR A 208 19.54 -6.05 -1.32
CA TYR A 208 20.50 -5.01 -1.65
C TYR A 208 21.20 -4.53 -0.36
N VAL A 209 22.51 -4.36 -0.42
CA VAL A 209 23.31 -3.81 0.69
C VAL A 209 23.81 -2.44 0.27
N GLU A 210 23.49 -1.43 1.06
CA GLU A 210 23.83 -0.03 0.79
C GLU A 210 24.67 0.55 1.93
N GLU A 211 25.54 1.53 1.66
CA GLU A 211 26.47 2.04 2.69
C GLU A 211 25.76 2.77 3.83
N ASP A 212 24.72 3.53 3.50
CA ASP A 212 23.93 4.30 4.46
C ASP A 212 22.47 4.49 3.99
N TRP A 213 21.65 5.12 4.84
CA TRP A 213 20.26 5.41 4.54
C TRP A 213 20.04 6.32 3.31
N LYS A 214 21.03 7.13 2.91
CA LYS A 214 20.92 7.99 1.71
C LYS A 214 21.13 7.15 0.44
N ALA A 215 22.11 6.26 0.44
CA ALA A 215 22.26 5.27 -0.62
C ALA A 215 21.03 4.35 -0.72
N ALA A 216 20.50 3.90 0.42
CA ALA A 216 19.24 3.15 0.47
C ALA A 216 18.05 3.94 -0.09
N CYS A 217 17.96 5.25 0.22
CA CYS A 217 16.96 6.15 -0.35
C CYS A 217 17.03 6.18 -1.88
N HIS A 218 18.22 6.31 -2.47
CA HIS A 218 18.41 6.25 -3.92
C HIS A 218 18.00 4.88 -4.50
N ARG A 219 18.40 3.78 -3.84
CA ARG A 219 18.01 2.43 -4.27
C ARG A 219 16.50 2.21 -4.27
N VAL A 220 15.80 2.71 -3.24
CA VAL A 220 14.33 2.67 -3.18
C VAL A 220 13.72 3.38 -4.38
N VAL A 221 14.19 4.60 -4.70
CA VAL A 221 13.68 5.36 -5.84
C VAL A 221 13.97 4.64 -7.16
N GLU A 222 15.15 4.06 -7.31
CA GLU A 222 15.52 3.27 -8.49
C GLU A 222 14.57 2.07 -8.69
N LEU A 223 14.32 1.28 -7.63
CA LEU A 223 13.41 0.14 -7.66
C LEU A 223 11.97 0.55 -7.99
N LEU A 224 11.46 1.60 -7.35
CA LEU A 224 10.10 2.09 -7.57
C LEU A 224 9.91 2.66 -8.98
N THR A 225 10.93 3.35 -9.50
CA THR A 225 10.91 3.91 -10.86
C THR A 225 11.01 2.80 -11.92
N ASN A 226 11.74 1.72 -11.63
CA ASN A 226 11.79 0.54 -12.47
C ASN A 226 10.43 -0.17 -12.54
N GLU A 227 9.75 -0.31 -11.40
CA GLU A 227 8.38 -0.84 -11.32
C GLU A 227 7.80 -0.46 -9.95
N GLY A 228 6.50 -0.15 -9.84
CA GLY A 228 5.84 0.05 -8.54
C GLY A 228 5.58 1.49 -8.07
N LEU A 229 5.78 2.49 -8.93
CA LEU A 229 5.40 3.89 -8.65
C LEU A 229 3.97 3.99 -8.12
N GLY A 230 3.80 4.76 -7.04
CA GLY A 230 2.51 5.04 -6.42
C GLY A 230 1.98 3.93 -5.50
N HIS A 231 2.62 2.76 -5.43
CA HIS A 231 2.06 1.63 -4.69
C HIS A 231 2.43 1.64 -3.20
N THR A 232 3.50 0.95 -2.81
CA THR A 232 3.86 0.70 -1.40
C THR A 232 5.36 0.73 -1.18
N LEU A 233 5.78 1.22 -0.02
CA LEU A 233 7.13 1.15 0.53
C LEU A 233 7.01 0.76 2.01
N VAL A 234 7.92 -0.07 2.51
CA VAL A 234 8.03 -0.32 3.96
C VAL A 234 9.41 0.05 4.48
N ILE A 235 9.45 0.65 5.67
CA ILE A 235 10.68 1.06 6.34
C ILE A 235 10.62 0.54 7.78
N HIS A 236 11.69 -0.14 8.18
CA HIS A 236 11.92 -0.54 9.56
C HIS A 236 13.00 0.36 10.15
N THR A 237 12.62 1.19 11.12
CA THR A 237 13.52 2.16 11.77
C THR A 237 12.91 2.68 13.08
N ARG A 238 13.75 3.10 14.02
CA ARG A 238 13.36 3.89 15.20
C ARG A 238 13.68 5.38 15.02
N ASN A 239 14.31 5.76 13.92
CA ASN A 239 14.76 7.12 13.63
C ASN A 239 13.65 7.95 12.96
N GLN A 240 13.14 8.95 13.70
CA GLN A 240 12.05 9.82 13.23
C GLN A 240 12.46 10.72 12.06
N ASP A 241 13.73 11.11 11.97
CA ASP A 241 14.21 11.93 10.85
C ASP A 241 14.23 11.13 9.56
N VAL A 242 14.66 9.87 9.62
CA VAL A 242 14.60 8.95 8.47
C VAL A 242 13.15 8.75 8.03
N ILE A 243 12.23 8.48 8.96
CA ILE A 243 10.80 8.35 8.66
C ILE A 243 10.32 9.61 7.93
N ARG A 244 10.59 10.79 8.48
CA ARG A 244 10.18 12.07 7.90
C ARG A 244 10.71 12.26 6.48
N GLN A 245 12.01 12.03 6.25
CA GLN A 245 12.63 12.22 4.94
C GLN A 245 12.03 11.27 3.89
N PHE A 246 11.84 10.00 4.24
CA PHE A 246 11.22 9.06 3.32
C PHE A 246 9.75 9.41 3.05
N CYS A 247 9.00 9.85 4.05
CA CYS A 247 7.61 10.29 3.87
C CYS A 247 7.44 11.49 2.93
N LEU A 248 8.42 12.39 2.88
CA LEU A 248 8.36 13.59 2.04
C LEU A 248 8.78 13.35 0.59
N GLU A 249 9.66 12.37 0.34
CA GLU A 249 10.34 12.23 -0.95
C GLU A 249 9.88 11.03 -1.79
N LYS A 250 9.33 9.98 -1.17
CA LYS A 250 9.15 8.69 -1.87
C LYS A 250 7.85 8.68 -2.68
N PRO A 251 7.90 8.31 -3.98
CA PRO A 251 6.75 8.41 -4.89
C PRO A 251 5.79 7.21 -4.73
N VAL A 252 5.27 6.99 -3.53
CA VAL A 252 4.28 5.95 -3.22
C VAL A 252 3.13 6.53 -2.41
N ASN A 253 1.96 5.89 -2.46
CA ASN A 253 0.80 6.36 -1.70
C ASN A 253 0.62 5.65 -0.36
N ARG A 254 1.45 4.63 -0.08
CA ARG A 254 1.46 3.88 1.18
C ARG A 254 2.90 3.72 1.64
N ILE A 255 3.27 4.45 2.69
CA ILE A 255 4.55 4.30 3.38
C ILE A 255 4.25 3.63 4.71
N LEU A 256 4.74 2.42 4.86
CA LEU A 256 4.48 1.55 6.00
C LEU A 256 5.70 1.59 6.92
N ILE A 257 5.46 1.79 8.21
CA ILE A 257 6.54 1.92 9.21
C ILE A 257 6.42 0.77 10.20
N ASN A 258 7.47 -0.04 10.33
CA ASN A 258 7.57 -1.12 11.31
C ASN A 258 6.34 -2.07 11.33
N THR A 259 5.89 -2.51 10.15
CA THR A 259 4.71 -3.38 10.00
C THR A 259 4.85 -4.28 8.76
N PRO A 260 4.29 -5.51 8.74
CA PRO A 260 4.31 -6.38 7.56
C PRO A 260 3.62 -5.73 6.36
N ALA A 261 4.29 -5.58 5.21
CA ALA A 261 3.80 -4.72 4.14
C ALA A 261 2.48 -5.18 3.49
N ALA A 262 2.32 -6.49 3.27
CA ALA A 262 1.11 -7.08 2.70
C ALA A 262 -0.13 -6.78 3.55
N LEU A 263 -0.02 -6.90 4.88
CA LEU A 263 -1.11 -6.68 5.82
C LEU A 263 -1.28 -5.20 6.17
N GLY A 264 -0.17 -4.46 6.26
CA GLY A 264 -0.19 -3.03 6.56
C GLY A 264 -0.73 -2.21 5.40
N GLY A 265 -0.38 -2.58 4.16
CA GLY A 265 -0.83 -1.90 2.94
C GLY A 265 -2.32 -2.05 2.68
N ILE A 266 -2.92 -3.19 3.05
CA ILE A 266 -4.36 -3.43 2.95
C ILE A 266 -5.15 -2.88 4.14
N GLY A 267 -4.50 -2.27 5.13
CA GLY A 267 -5.17 -1.70 6.31
C GLY A 267 -5.55 -2.71 7.40
N ALA A 268 -4.92 -3.89 7.44
CA ALA A 268 -5.19 -4.89 8.47
C ALA A 268 -4.35 -4.67 9.75
N THR A 269 -3.08 -4.30 9.61
CA THR A 269 -2.16 -4.02 10.72
C THR A 269 -1.84 -2.54 10.89
N THR A 270 -2.53 -1.68 10.14
CA THR A 270 -2.41 -0.21 10.20
C THR A 270 -3.80 0.41 10.23
N ASN A 271 -3.87 1.73 10.47
CA ASN A 271 -5.12 2.50 10.42
C ASN A 271 -5.42 3.07 9.02
N ILE A 272 -4.82 2.53 7.97
CA ILE A 272 -5.20 2.84 6.59
C ILE A 272 -6.54 2.13 6.31
N THR A 273 -7.42 2.74 5.51
CA THR A 273 -8.71 2.15 5.13
C THR A 273 -8.54 0.70 4.65
N PRO A 274 -9.31 -0.27 5.17
CA PRO A 274 -9.25 -1.65 4.70
C PRO A 274 -9.66 -1.77 3.23
N ALA A 275 -8.77 -2.28 2.37
CA ALA A 275 -9.07 -2.45 0.94
C ALA A 275 -8.21 -3.53 0.27
N LEU A 276 -8.77 -4.13 -0.78
CA LEU A 276 -8.06 -5.03 -1.69
C LEU A 276 -7.90 -4.43 -3.11
N THR A 277 -8.37 -3.20 -3.30
CA THR A 277 -8.03 -2.36 -4.45
C THR A 277 -7.23 -1.18 -3.93
N LEU A 278 -5.94 -1.20 -4.25
CA LEU A 278 -4.94 -0.26 -3.73
C LEU A 278 -4.59 0.74 -4.84
N GLY A 279 -5.21 1.91 -4.84
CA GLY A 279 -4.96 2.96 -5.83
C GLY A 279 -3.50 3.41 -5.89
N CYS A 280 -2.93 3.57 -7.09
CA CYS A 280 -1.54 4.01 -7.27
C CYS A 280 -1.40 5.51 -7.58
N GLY A 281 -2.50 6.27 -7.59
CA GLY A 281 -2.49 7.70 -7.89
C GLY A 281 -1.94 8.02 -9.29
N ALA A 282 -1.88 9.30 -9.64
CA ALA A 282 -1.50 9.73 -10.99
C ALA A 282 -0.09 9.24 -11.39
N VAL A 283 0.83 9.17 -10.43
CA VAL A 283 2.22 8.70 -10.67
C VAL A 283 2.27 7.23 -11.11
N GLY A 284 1.34 6.40 -10.66
CA GLY A 284 1.17 5.01 -11.09
C GLY A 284 0.14 4.83 -12.21
N GLY A 285 -0.29 5.92 -12.87
CA GLY A 285 -1.31 5.89 -13.92
C GLY A 285 -2.74 5.69 -13.41
N GLY A 286 -2.97 5.86 -12.10
CA GLY A 286 -4.25 5.72 -11.42
C GLY A 286 -5.01 7.04 -11.24
N SER A 287 -6.34 6.98 -11.11
CA SER A 287 -7.18 8.15 -10.79
C SER A 287 -7.30 8.47 -9.30
N SER A 288 -6.95 7.52 -8.42
CA SER A 288 -6.94 7.68 -6.96
C SER A 288 -5.72 6.99 -6.35
N SER A 289 -5.21 7.58 -5.27
CA SER A 289 -4.16 7.05 -4.39
C SER A 289 -4.71 6.22 -3.23
N ASP A 290 -6.04 6.24 -3.03
CA ASP A 290 -6.66 5.71 -1.83
C ASP A 290 -6.59 4.18 -1.77
N ASN A 291 -6.66 3.65 -0.56
CA ASN A 291 -7.27 2.35 -0.36
C ASN A 291 -8.76 2.49 -0.68
N VAL A 292 -9.20 1.92 -1.79
CA VAL A 292 -10.54 2.17 -2.34
C VAL A 292 -11.60 1.67 -1.36
N GLY A 293 -12.44 2.60 -0.92
CA GLY A 293 -13.56 2.33 -0.02
C GLY A 293 -14.87 2.94 -0.54
N PRO A 294 -15.95 2.89 0.27
CA PRO A 294 -17.28 3.34 -0.16
C PRO A 294 -17.32 4.78 -0.67
N MET A 295 -16.54 5.68 -0.06
CA MET A 295 -16.52 7.10 -0.45
C MET A 295 -15.94 7.34 -1.85
N ASN A 296 -15.16 6.41 -2.39
CA ASN A 296 -14.68 6.46 -3.77
C ASN A 296 -15.76 6.07 -4.79
N LEU A 297 -16.88 5.50 -4.34
CA LEU A 297 -17.95 4.97 -5.19
C LEU A 297 -19.19 5.87 -5.22
N LEU A 298 -19.09 7.08 -4.67
CA LEU A 298 -20.19 8.04 -4.56
C LEU A 298 -19.85 9.35 -5.27
N ASN A 299 -20.85 9.91 -5.95
CA ASN A 299 -20.81 11.30 -6.40
C ASN A 299 -21.38 12.21 -5.31
N ILE A 300 -20.67 13.31 -4.99
CA ILE A 300 -21.16 14.32 -4.04
C ILE A 300 -21.85 15.45 -4.79
N ARG A 301 -23.16 15.58 -4.62
CA ARG A 301 -23.94 16.71 -5.17
C ARG A 301 -23.87 17.90 -4.23
N LYS A 302 -23.40 19.05 -4.72
CA LYS A 302 -23.34 20.32 -3.98
C LYS A 302 -24.48 21.24 -4.41
N VAL A 303 -25.20 21.83 -3.45
CA VAL A 303 -26.26 22.82 -3.67
C VAL A 303 -25.79 24.15 -3.10
N GLY A 304 -25.67 25.18 -3.95
CA GLY A 304 -25.19 26.50 -3.56
C GLY A 304 -26.30 27.54 -3.65
N TYR A 305 -26.55 28.24 -2.55
CA TYR A 305 -27.39 29.45 -2.53
C TYR A 305 -26.55 30.67 -2.94
N GLY A 306 -27.16 31.59 -3.68
CA GLY A 306 -26.52 32.85 -4.03
C GLY A 306 -26.26 33.69 -2.78
N VAL A 307 -24.99 33.93 -2.45
CA VAL A 307 -24.57 34.74 -1.29
C VAL A 307 -23.92 36.07 -1.69
N ARG A 308 -23.72 36.29 -3.00
CA ARG A 308 -23.15 37.51 -3.58
C ARG A 308 -23.81 37.83 -4.90
N SER A 309 -23.94 39.12 -5.20
CA SER A 309 -24.39 39.61 -6.51
C SER A 309 -23.20 39.81 -7.49
N ILE A 310 -23.49 39.91 -8.80
CA ILE A 310 -22.46 40.23 -9.80
C ILE A 310 -21.92 41.65 -9.58
N ASP A 311 -22.75 42.58 -9.11
CA ASP A 311 -22.35 43.97 -8.86
C ASP A 311 -21.37 44.09 -7.69
N GLU A 312 -21.58 43.31 -6.61
CA GLU A 312 -20.60 43.17 -5.51
C GLU A 312 -19.25 42.61 -5.98
N LEU A 313 -19.24 41.75 -7.01
CA LEU A 313 -18.01 41.21 -7.59
C LEU A 313 -17.29 42.22 -8.49
N ARG A 314 -18.04 43.14 -9.11
CA ARG A 314 -17.52 44.15 -10.04
C ARG A 314 -17.08 45.43 -9.35
N ALA A 315 -17.60 45.73 -8.15
CA ALA A 315 -17.22 46.93 -7.42
C ALA A 315 -15.75 46.87 -6.96
N PRO A 316 -14.88 47.79 -7.43
CA PRO A 316 -13.50 47.86 -6.93
C PRO A 316 -13.53 48.44 -5.51
N GLY A 317 -13.58 47.59 -4.47
CA GLY A 317 -13.58 48.11 -3.10
C GLY A 317 -13.99 47.21 -1.94
N SER A 318 -14.44 45.96 -2.13
CA SER A 318 -14.53 45.03 -1.00
C SER A 318 -13.13 44.49 -0.67
N ARG A 319 -12.32 45.36 -0.06
CA ARG A 319 -11.05 44.99 0.58
C ARG A 319 -11.34 43.75 1.45
N PRO A 320 -10.61 42.64 1.28
CA PRO A 320 -10.44 41.72 2.40
C PRO A 320 -9.97 42.57 3.59
N GLU A 321 -10.40 42.26 4.82
CA GLU A 321 -9.69 42.75 6.00
C GLU A 321 -8.18 42.62 5.73
N PRO A 322 -7.36 43.65 6.03
CA PRO A 322 -5.94 43.58 5.76
C PRO A 322 -5.42 42.28 6.37
N GLN A 323 -5.01 41.34 5.51
CA GLN A 323 -4.30 40.17 5.99
C GLN A 323 -3.15 40.70 6.86
N PRO A 324 -2.95 40.14 8.07
CA PRO A 324 -1.85 40.57 8.92
C PRO A 324 -0.60 40.54 8.06
N THR A 325 0.10 41.68 8.01
CA THR A 325 1.27 41.89 7.16
C THR A 325 2.24 40.75 7.44
N ILE A 326 2.38 39.82 6.50
CA ILE A 326 3.45 38.83 6.56
C ILE A 326 4.71 39.65 6.34
N VAL A 327 5.44 39.88 7.42
CA VAL A 327 6.79 40.45 7.36
C VAL A 327 7.63 39.38 6.68
N SER A 328 7.79 39.48 5.36
CA SER A 328 8.79 38.71 4.64
C SER A 328 10.15 39.05 5.25
N PRO A 329 10.89 38.09 5.84
CA PRO A 329 12.27 38.33 6.23
C PRO A 329 13.03 38.75 4.97
N ALA A 330 13.94 39.72 5.11
CA ALA A 330 14.76 40.21 4.02
C ALA A 330 15.38 39.03 3.24
N ALA A 331 15.26 39.08 1.91
CA ALA A 331 15.72 38.05 1.01
C ALA A 331 17.21 37.73 1.22
N GLY A 332 17.49 36.57 1.80
CA GLY A 332 18.77 35.87 1.62
C GLY A 332 18.68 35.01 0.36
N PRO A 333 19.77 34.86 -0.42
CA PRO A 333 19.75 34.05 -1.64
C PRO A 333 19.46 32.58 -1.29
N ASN A 334 18.76 31.85 -2.19
CA ASN A 334 18.46 30.40 -2.12
C ASN A 334 19.32 29.63 -1.10
N ARG A 335 18.86 29.55 0.15
CA ARG A 335 19.47 28.71 1.18
C ARG A 335 18.61 27.48 1.35
N SER A 336 19.28 26.33 1.46
CA SER A 336 18.65 25.07 1.77
C SER A 336 17.94 25.18 3.12
N ILE A 337 16.83 24.46 3.31
CA ILE A 337 16.11 24.42 4.59
C ILE A 337 17.01 23.94 5.76
N PHE A 338 18.07 23.19 5.44
CA PHE A 338 19.08 22.73 6.40
C PHE A 338 19.97 23.86 6.96
N ASP A 339 20.01 25.01 6.28
CA ASP A 339 20.84 26.18 6.64
C ASP A 339 20.00 27.34 7.24
N ASP A 340 18.70 27.11 7.49
CA ASP A 340 17.77 28.11 8.01
C ASP A 340 17.62 27.97 9.54
N GLU A 341 18.26 28.88 10.28
CA GLU A 341 18.31 28.86 11.74
C GLU A 341 16.94 28.94 12.43
N ARG A 342 15.88 29.38 11.73
CA ARG A 342 14.51 29.37 12.25
C ARG A 342 14.01 27.96 12.58
N PHE A 343 14.53 26.96 11.89
CA PHE A 343 14.14 25.55 12.06
C PHE A 343 15.14 24.74 12.88
N ASN A 344 16.32 25.30 13.16
CA ASN A 344 17.40 24.63 13.91
C ASN A 344 17.62 25.21 15.31
N ALA A 345 16.93 26.29 15.71
CA ALA A 345 17.02 26.82 17.07
C ALA A 345 16.26 25.93 18.08
N PRO A 346 16.82 25.66 19.29
CA PRO A 346 16.08 24.94 20.32
C PRO A 346 14.90 25.78 20.79
N ALA A 347 13.68 25.23 20.71
CA ALA A 347 12.46 25.97 21.04
C ALA A 347 12.43 26.39 22.52
N THR A 348 12.32 27.69 22.78
CA THR A 348 11.93 28.21 24.10
C THR A 348 10.40 28.24 24.19
N ALA A 349 9.85 27.51 25.17
CA ALA A 349 8.42 27.42 25.39
C ALA A 349 7.85 28.75 25.90
N ALA A 350 7.05 29.44 25.08
CA ALA A 350 6.20 30.54 25.50
C ALA A 350 4.74 30.06 25.55
N THR A 351 4.16 30.07 26.73
CA THR A 351 2.74 29.79 27.00
C THR A 351 1.88 30.93 26.46
N ALA A 352 1.17 30.71 25.36
CA ALA A 352 0.07 31.55 24.91
C ALA A 352 -1.21 30.70 24.83
N ALA A 353 -2.21 31.07 25.64
CA ALA A 353 -3.52 30.45 25.64
C ALA A 353 -4.30 30.84 24.37
N HIS A 354 -4.66 29.84 23.55
CA HIS A 354 -5.58 29.99 22.43
C HIS A 354 -7.00 29.52 22.83
N PRO A 355 -8.07 30.21 22.40
CA PRO A 355 -9.43 29.80 22.70
C PRO A 355 -9.80 28.56 21.88
N ALA A 356 -10.41 27.58 22.55
CA ALA A 356 -10.82 26.31 21.99
C ALA A 356 -11.99 26.48 21.00
N SER A 357 -11.73 26.21 19.72
CA SER A 357 -12.76 25.69 18.81
C SER A 357 -12.09 24.68 17.86
N ALA A 358 -11.66 23.56 18.43
CA ALA A 358 -11.37 22.36 17.67
C ALA A 358 -12.68 21.65 17.31
N ASP A 359 -12.76 21.14 16.09
CA ASP A 359 -13.89 20.41 15.55
C ASP A 359 -13.94 18.99 16.16
N ASP A 360 -14.55 18.88 17.35
CA ASP A 360 -14.58 17.69 18.21
C ASP A 360 -15.68 16.66 17.85
N ARG A 361 -15.96 16.46 16.55
CA ARG A 361 -17.03 15.53 16.11
C ARG A 361 -16.72 14.05 16.33
N PHE A 362 -15.56 13.70 16.87
CA PHE A 362 -15.18 12.34 17.24
C PHE A 362 -14.73 12.19 18.70
N ALA A 363 -14.83 13.25 19.52
CA ALA A 363 -14.47 13.21 20.94
C ALA A 363 -15.69 12.82 21.80
N SER A 364 -16.08 11.54 21.77
CA SER A 364 -16.88 10.96 22.84
C SER A 364 -16.36 9.57 23.22
N ALA A 365 -15.09 9.50 23.61
CA ALA A 365 -14.63 8.39 24.44
C ALA A 365 -14.89 8.76 25.90
N ALA A 366 -15.99 8.26 26.45
CA ALA A 366 -16.21 8.28 27.89
C ALA A 366 -15.03 7.56 28.57
N ALA A 367 -14.50 8.14 29.64
CA ALA A 367 -13.39 7.60 30.42
C ALA A 367 -13.68 6.15 30.85
N VAL A 368 -12.84 5.21 30.40
CA VAL A 368 -12.91 3.81 30.79
C VAL A 368 -11.91 3.58 31.92
N GLY A 369 -12.44 3.31 33.11
CA GLY A 369 -11.67 2.91 34.27
C GLY A 369 -11.24 1.43 34.21
N ALA A 370 -10.04 1.18 34.73
CA ALA A 370 -9.41 -0.01 35.34
C ALA A 370 -9.77 -1.48 34.99
N ASP A 371 -10.73 -1.81 34.12
CA ASP A 371 -11.08 -3.22 33.78
C ASP A 371 -10.82 -3.56 32.29
N SER A 372 -9.64 -3.17 31.79
CA SER A 372 -9.26 -3.32 30.37
C SER A 372 -8.59 -4.66 30.03
N GLU A 373 -9.05 -5.78 30.60
CA GLU A 373 -8.65 -7.11 30.13
C GLU A 373 -9.70 -7.70 29.20
N ILE A 374 -9.28 -7.99 27.96
CA ILE A 374 -10.08 -8.70 26.97
C ILE A 374 -10.13 -10.18 27.39
N ASN A 375 -11.19 -10.53 28.12
CA ASN A 375 -11.52 -11.92 28.44
C ASN A 375 -12.97 -12.23 28.02
N GLU A 376 -13.28 -13.51 27.91
CA GLU A 376 -14.56 -14.01 27.39
C GLU A 376 -15.76 -13.46 28.18
N GLN A 377 -15.63 -13.32 29.50
CA GLN A 377 -16.66 -12.76 30.38
C GLN A 377 -16.93 -11.27 30.11
N ASN A 378 -15.88 -10.48 29.84
CA ASN A 378 -16.02 -9.08 29.51
C ASN A 378 -16.63 -8.86 28.13
N VAL A 379 -16.30 -9.73 27.16
CA VAL A 379 -16.90 -9.71 25.82
C VAL A 379 -18.39 -10.06 25.87
N GLU A 380 -18.79 -11.11 26.59
CA GLU A 380 -20.21 -11.47 26.75
C GLU A 380 -21.01 -10.36 27.44
N ARG A 381 -20.45 -9.71 28.46
CA ARG A 381 -21.11 -8.60 29.16
C ARG A 381 -21.38 -7.42 28.23
N VAL A 382 -20.40 -7.05 27.40
CA VAL A 382 -20.54 -5.97 26.42
C VAL A 382 -21.57 -6.34 25.35
N ILE A 383 -21.56 -7.58 24.86
CA ILE A 383 -22.55 -8.06 23.89
C ILE A 383 -23.97 -7.94 24.47
N ARG A 384 -24.22 -8.39 25.71
CA ARG A 384 -25.53 -8.27 26.35
C ARG A 384 -25.99 -6.82 26.50
N GLN A 385 -25.10 -5.92 26.92
CA GLN A 385 -25.44 -4.49 27.06
C GLN A 385 -25.77 -3.82 25.72
N VAL A 386 -25.10 -4.23 24.64
CA VAL A 386 -25.39 -3.73 23.29
C VAL A 386 -26.73 -4.28 22.79
N LEU A 387 -27.04 -5.56 23.05
CA LEU A 387 -28.32 -6.16 22.66
C LEU A 387 -29.52 -5.54 23.40
N GLU A 388 -29.39 -5.29 24.70
CA GLU A 388 -30.42 -4.59 25.49
C GLU A 388 -30.70 -3.18 24.96
N ARG A 389 -29.65 -2.44 24.56
CA ARG A 389 -29.81 -1.10 23.96
C ARG A 389 -30.44 -1.13 22.57
N LEU A 390 -30.34 -2.25 21.87
CA LEU A 390 -30.95 -2.48 20.57
C LEU A 390 -32.37 -3.09 20.67
N GLY A 391 -32.87 -3.31 21.89
CA GLY A 391 -34.21 -3.86 22.12
C GLY A 391 -34.39 -5.29 21.61
N LYS A 392 -33.31 -6.10 21.59
CA LYS A 392 -33.31 -7.50 21.18
C LYS A 392 -32.97 -8.44 22.33
#